data_AF-A0A4P9ZR79-F1
#
_entry.id   AF-A0A4P9ZR79-F1
#
_cell.length_a   1.000
_cell.length_b   1.000
_cell.length_c   1.000
_cell.angle_alpha   90.00
_cell.angle_beta   90.00
_cell.angle_gamma   90.00
#
_symmetry.space_group_name_H-M   'P 1'
#
loop_
_entity.id
_entity.type
_entity.pdbx_description
1 polymer ?
#
loop_
_entity_poly.entity_id
_entity_poly.type
_entity_poly.pdbx_seq_one_letter_code
_entity_poly.pdbx_strand_id
1 'polypeptide(L)'
;MFHDLPDAKEYPDYYQAIKTPASFSCVRERIDDRLYNNAAEFMTDMELIFENAKFYNEKGSQIHDDAALLQVTYIDSVLVYKLVASLRESISYSGYCSYYPLPLQRNEYSY
;
A
#
# COMPACT_ATOMS: atom_id res chain seq x y z
N MET A 1 -12.39 -13.48 -9.41
CA MET A 1 -11.19 -14.33 -9.36
C MET A 1 -10.07 -13.81 -8.44
N PHE A 2 -10.18 -12.61 -7.86
CA PHE A 2 -9.19 -12.08 -6.90
C PHE A 2 -9.70 -12.01 -5.45
N HIS A 3 -11.00 -12.23 -5.27
CA HIS A 3 -11.66 -12.08 -3.97
C HIS A 3 -11.25 -13.21 -3.02
N ASP A 4 -11.35 -14.46 -3.47
CA ASP A 4 -11.04 -15.66 -2.69
C ASP A 4 -10.01 -16.51 -3.41
N LEU A 5 -9.28 -17.33 -2.64
CA LEU A 5 -8.33 -18.30 -3.18
C LEU A 5 -9.06 -19.44 -3.92
N PRO A 6 -8.46 -20.01 -4.98
CA PRO A 6 -8.98 -21.22 -5.61
C PRO A 6 -9.06 -22.37 -4.60
N ASP A 7 -10.05 -23.25 -4.73
CA ASP A 7 -10.12 -24.45 -3.88
C ASP A 7 -8.89 -25.34 -4.12
N ALA A 8 -8.21 -25.74 -3.05
CA ALA A 8 -6.96 -26.48 -3.13
C ALA A 8 -7.10 -27.92 -3.63
N LYS A 9 -8.32 -28.50 -3.57
CA LYS A 9 -8.60 -29.84 -4.12
C LYS A 9 -8.88 -29.74 -5.61
N GLU A 10 -9.56 -28.67 -6.04
CA GLU A 10 -9.86 -28.43 -7.46
C GLU A 10 -8.64 -27.92 -8.25
N TYR A 11 -7.79 -27.10 -7.62
CA TYR A 11 -6.62 -26.46 -8.24
C TYR A 11 -5.32 -26.74 -7.47
N PRO A 12 -4.89 -28.02 -7.35
CA PRO A 12 -3.68 -28.36 -6.60
C PRO A 12 -2.39 -27.83 -7.26
N ASP A 13 -2.40 -27.60 -8.57
CA ASP A 13 -1.29 -27.04 -9.34
C ASP A 13 -1.07 -25.55 -9.02
N TYR A 14 -2.13 -24.80 -8.71
CA TYR A 14 -2.01 -23.42 -8.24
C TYR A 14 -1.13 -23.33 -7.01
N TYR A 15 -1.35 -24.20 -6.03
CA TYR A 15 -0.59 -24.24 -4.77
C TYR A 15 0.81 -24.85 -4.92
N GLN A 16 1.11 -25.51 -6.05
CA GLN A 16 2.46 -25.92 -6.41
C GLN A 16 3.24 -24.78 -7.07
N ALA A 17 2.57 -23.99 -7.91
CA ALA A 17 3.16 -22.88 -8.64
C ALA A 17 3.33 -21.62 -7.78
N ILE A 18 2.34 -21.31 -6.94
CA ILE A 18 2.29 -20.11 -6.11
C ILE A 18 2.79 -20.41 -4.69
N LYS A 19 3.92 -19.80 -4.34
CA LYS A 19 4.58 -20.01 -3.04
C LYS A 19 3.81 -19.41 -1.85
N THR A 20 3.20 -18.24 -2.07
CA THR A 20 2.48 -17.51 -1.03
C THR A 20 1.12 -17.12 -1.59
N PRO A 21 0.10 -17.99 -1.45
CA PRO A 21 -1.26 -17.68 -1.89
C PRO A 21 -1.79 -16.43 -1.17
N ALA A 22 -2.40 -15.51 -1.93
CA ALA A 22 -2.99 -14.29 -1.40
C ALA A 22 -4.27 -13.94 -2.17
N SER A 23 -5.25 -13.36 -1.48
CA SER A 23 -6.51 -12.88 -2.04
C SER A 23 -7.02 -11.66 -1.28
N PHE A 24 -8.01 -10.94 -1.82
CA PHE A 24 -8.58 -9.79 -1.11
C PHE A 24 -9.27 -10.17 0.20
N SER A 25 -9.87 -11.36 0.29
CA SER A 25 -10.42 -11.88 1.55
C SER A 25 -9.32 -12.10 2.60
N CYS A 26 -8.15 -12.62 2.21
CA CYS A 26 -7.00 -12.75 3.12
C CYS A 26 -6.53 -11.37 3.63
N VAL A 27 -6.44 -10.38 2.75
CA VAL A 27 -6.06 -9.01 3.14
C VAL A 27 -7.11 -8.38 4.05
N ARG A 28 -8.40 -8.58 3.77
CA ARG A 28 -9.49 -8.10 4.61
C ARG A 28 -9.44 -8.72 6.01
N GLU A 29 -9.25 -10.03 6.10
CA GLU A 29 -9.11 -10.74 7.38
C GLU A 29 -7.93 -10.18 8.19
N ARG A 30 -6.77 -9.96 7.55
CA ARG A 30 -5.60 -9.34 8.21
C ARG A 30 -5.87 -7.90 8.68
N ILE A 31 -6.69 -7.13 7.97
CA ILE A 31 -7.14 -5.80 8.42
C ILE A 31 -8.02 -5.93 9.67
N ASP A 32 -9.01 -6.81 9.62
CA ASP A 32 -9.99 -7.00 10.69
C ASP A 32 -9.31 -7.48 11.98
N ASP A 33 -8.30 -8.34 11.84
CA ASP A 33 -7.45 -8.85 12.93
C ASP A 33 -6.33 -7.89 13.36
N ARG A 34 -6.22 -6.71 12.71
CA ARG A 34 -5.20 -5.68 12.99
C ARG A 34 -3.76 -6.20 12.89
N LEU A 35 -3.49 -7.04 11.91
CA LEU A 35 -2.20 -7.71 11.72
C LEU A 35 -1.17 -6.90 10.93
N TYR A 36 -1.54 -5.73 10.43
CA TYR A 36 -0.63 -4.80 9.74
C TYR A 36 -0.07 -3.78 10.72
N ASN A 37 1.26 -3.78 10.90
CA ASN A 37 1.94 -2.81 11.77
C ASN A 37 2.09 -1.44 11.10
N ASN A 38 2.11 -1.44 9.76
CA ASN A 38 2.31 -0.25 8.96
C ASN A 38 1.70 -0.43 7.56
N ALA A 39 1.57 0.70 6.84
CA ALA A 39 1.01 0.68 5.49
C ALA A 39 1.85 -0.12 4.49
N ALA A 40 3.18 -0.25 4.69
CA ALA A 40 4.04 -0.96 3.76
C ALA A 40 3.72 -2.47 3.73
N GLU A 41 3.44 -3.08 4.88
CA GLU A 41 3.03 -4.49 4.96
C GLU A 41 1.72 -4.73 4.20
N PHE A 42 0.73 -3.85 4.36
CA PHE A 42 -0.52 -3.92 3.58
C PHE A 42 -0.24 -3.77 2.07
N MET A 43 0.62 -2.83 1.69
CA MET A 43 0.94 -2.61 0.27
C MET A 43 1.62 -3.83 -0.35
N THR A 44 2.50 -4.51 0.39
CA THR A 44 3.15 -5.75 -0.05
C THR A 44 2.14 -6.87 -0.30
N ASP A 45 1.15 -7.07 0.59
CA ASP A 45 0.14 -8.11 0.38
C ASP A 45 -0.77 -7.79 -0.82
N MET A 46 -1.11 -6.51 -1.03
CA MET A 46 -1.86 -6.09 -2.22
C MET A 46 -1.09 -6.37 -3.52
N GLU A 47 0.20 -6.04 -3.56
CA GLU A 47 1.06 -6.32 -4.71
C GLU A 47 1.16 -7.83 -4.99
N LEU A 48 1.25 -8.64 -3.94
CA LEU A 48 1.34 -10.10 -4.05
C LEU A 48 0.12 -10.72 -4.74
N ILE A 49 -1.09 -10.19 -4.49
CA ILE A 49 -2.31 -10.66 -5.18
C ILE A 49 -2.17 -10.49 -6.69
N PHE A 50 -1.70 -9.32 -7.14
CA PHE A 50 -1.53 -9.02 -8.56
C PHE A 50 -0.40 -9.84 -9.18
N GLU A 51 0.73 -9.98 -8.49
CA GLU A 51 1.86 -10.78 -8.98
C GLU A 51 1.49 -12.26 -9.11
N ASN A 52 0.82 -12.85 -8.11
CA ASN A 52 0.37 -14.24 -8.17
C ASN A 52 -0.59 -14.46 -9.35
N ALA A 53 -1.53 -13.53 -9.57
CA ALA A 53 -2.45 -13.62 -10.69
C ALA A 53 -1.73 -13.55 -12.04
N LYS A 54 -0.81 -12.60 -12.24
CA LYS A 54 -0.05 -12.49 -13.49
C LYS A 54 0.92 -13.65 -13.71
N PHE A 55 1.44 -14.25 -12.63
CA PHE A 55 2.35 -15.39 -12.72
C PHE A 55 1.62 -16.67 -13.12
N TYR A 56 0.48 -16.96 -12.48
CA TYR A 56 -0.25 -18.19 -12.73
C TYR A 56 -1.06 -18.15 -14.03
N ASN A 57 -1.62 -17.00 -14.39
CA ASN A 57 -2.49 -16.88 -15.57
C ASN A 57 -1.69 -16.49 -16.81
N GLU A 58 -2.06 -17.06 -17.96
CA GLU A 58 -1.40 -16.78 -19.24
C GLU A 58 -1.52 -15.30 -19.64
N LYS A 59 -0.46 -14.75 -20.24
CA LYS A 59 -0.48 -13.38 -20.80
C LYS A 59 -1.55 -13.27 -21.90
N GLY A 60 -2.34 -12.21 -21.85
CA GLY A 60 -3.48 -12.02 -22.76
C GLY A 60 -4.75 -12.76 -22.34
N SER A 61 -4.71 -13.52 -21.24
CA SER A 61 -5.94 -13.94 -20.56
C SER A 61 -6.57 -12.74 -19.85
N GLN A 62 -7.89 -12.74 -19.75
CA GLN A 62 -8.63 -11.67 -19.07
C GLN A 62 -8.13 -11.44 -17.64
N ILE A 63 -7.81 -12.51 -16.90
CA ILE A 63 -7.39 -12.41 -15.50
C ILE A 63 -6.01 -11.78 -15.38
N HIS A 64 -5.09 -12.15 -16.28
CA HIS A 64 -3.77 -11.53 -16.33
C HIS A 64 -3.90 -10.02 -16.61
N ASP A 65 -4.71 -9.65 -17.60
CA ASP A 65 -4.86 -8.26 -18.03
C ASP A 65 -5.61 -7.42 -16.99
N ASP A 66 -6.64 -7.98 -16.35
CA ASP A 66 -7.33 -7.37 -15.21
C ASP A 66 -6.38 -7.15 -14.03
N ALA A 67 -5.51 -8.12 -13.72
CA ALA A 67 -4.51 -7.99 -12.66
C ALA A 67 -3.49 -6.89 -12.95
N ALA A 68 -3.04 -6.78 -14.21
CA ALA A 68 -2.15 -5.71 -14.64
C ALA A 68 -2.81 -4.33 -14.53
N LEU A 69 -4.07 -4.21 -14.94
CA LEU A 69 -4.83 -2.97 -14.83
C LEU A 69 -5.07 -2.56 -13.37
N LEU A 70 -5.47 -3.52 -12.51
CA LEU A 70 -5.66 -3.29 -11.08
C LEU A 70 -4.36 -2.85 -10.41
N GLN A 71 -3.21 -3.44 -10.77
CA GLN A 71 -1.92 -3.04 -10.22
C GLN A 71 -1.55 -1.60 -10.60
N VAL A 72 -1.74 -1.21 -11.87
CA VAL A 72 -1.45 0.16 -12.32
C VAL A 72 -2.34 1.16 -11.60
N THR A 73 -3.66 0.93 -11.59
CA THR A 73 -4.61 1.83 -10.92
C THR A 73 -4.37 1.94 -9.42
N TYR A 74 -3.96 0.85 -8.78
CA TYR A 74 -3.54 0.83 -7.38
C TYR A 74 -2.29 1.69 -7.14
N ILE A 75 -1.24 1.52 -7.94
CA ILE A 75 -0.01 2.30 -7.83
C ILE A 75 -0.30 3.79 -8.02
N ASP A 76 -1.09 4.15 -9.05
CA ASP A 76 -1.48 5.54 -9.32
C ASP A 76 -2.22 6.15 -8.12
N SER A 77 -3.15 5.40 -7.52
CA SER A 77 -3.88 5.84 -6.33
C SER A 77 -2.96 6.08 -5.14
N VAL A 78 -1.99 5.18 -4.91
CA VAL A 78 -1.00 5.32 -3.84
C VAL A 78 -0.06 6.51 -4.08
N LEU A 79 0.37 6.73 -5.33
CA LEU A 79 1.20 7.87 -5.71
C LEU A 79 0.46 9.20 -5.50
N VAL A 80 -0.78 9.29 -5.96
CA VAL A 80 -1.62 10.49 -5.75
C VAL A 80 -1.78 10.77 -4.27
N TYR A 81 -2.09 9.75 -3.46
CA TYR A 81 -2.21 9.92 -2.02
C TYR A 81 -0.90 10.42 -1.37
N LYS A 82 0.25 9.82 -1.73
CA LYS A 82 1.57 10.24 -1.22
C LYS A 82 1.89 11.68 -1.61
N LEU A 83 1.63 12.07 -2.86
CA LEU A 83 1.83 13.45 -3.32
C LEU A 83 0.95 14.44 -2.55
N VAL A 84 -0.32 14.10 -2.33
CA VAL A 84 -1.25 14.93 -1.54
C VAL A 84 -0.79 15.04 -0.08
N ALA A 85 -0.30 13.94 0.52
CA ALA A 85 0.23 13.94 1.88
C ALA A 85 1.49 14.82 2.00
N SER A 86 2.46 14.70 1.07
CA SER A 86 3.66 15.55 1.06
C SER A 86 3.33 17.02 0.85
N LEU A 87 2.37 17.34 -0.02
CA LEU A 87 1.88 18.71 -0.18
C LEU A 87 1.30 19.24 1.14
N ARG A 88 0.47 18.46 1.83
CA ARG A 88 -0.12 18.84 3.13
C ARG A 88 0.95 19.16 4.18
N GLU A 89 2.00 18.35 4.27
CA GLU A 89 3.12 18.58 5.20
C GLU A 89 3.88 19.87 4.87
N SER A 90 4.17 20.12 3.59
CA SER A 90 4.86 21.35 3.15
C SER A 90 4.07 22.63 3.44
N ILE A 91 2.74 22.60 3.28
CA ILE A 91 1.85 23.73 3.59
C ILE A 91 1.77 23.93 5.11
N SER A 92 1.69 22.84 5.89
CA SER A 92 1.73 22.93 7.34
C SER A 92 3.03 23.58 7.83
N TYR A 93 4.18 23.20 7.25
CA TYR A 93 5.48 23.76 7.61
C TYR A 93 5.63 25.25 7.24
N SER A 94 5.14 25.67 6.07
CA SER A 94 5.18 27.08 5.66
C SER A 94 4.29 27.99 6.51
N GLY A 95 3.16 27.46 7.03
CA GLY A 95 2.30 28.15 7.99
C GLY A 95 2.91 28.38 9.38
N TYR A 96 3.78 27.46 9.85
CA TYR A 96 4.50 27.64 11.12
C TYR A 96 5.71 28.58 11.01
N CYS A 97 6.36 28.64 9.84
CA CYS A 97 7.59 29.43 9.65
C CYS A 97 7.36 30.96 9.68
N SER A 98 6.13 31.43 9.48
CA SER A 98 5.79 32.87 9.49
C SER A 98 5.25 33.41 10.82
N TYR A 99 5.01 32.54 11.82
CA TYR A 99 4.33 32.93 13.07
C TYR A 99 5.19 32.96 14.35
N TYR A 100 6.47 32.61 14.28
CA TYR A 100 7.39 32.77 15.41
C TYR A 100 8.28 34.00 15.22
N PRO A 101 8.07 35.12 15.94
CA PRO A 101 9.14 36.08 16.14
C PRO A 101 10.21 35.40 17.01
N LEU A 102 11.47 35.41 16.55
CA LEU A 102 12.63 34.97 17.34
C LEU A 102 12.55 35.59 18.74
N PRO A 103 12.67 34.83 19.83
CA PRO A 103 12.70 35.43 21.16
C PRO A 103 13.91 36.37 21.21
N LEU A 104 13.64 37.66 21.49
CA LEU A 104 14.66 38.63 21.85
C LEU A 104 15.45 38.02 23.01
N GLN A 105 16.70 37.62 22.76
CA GLN A 105 17.62 37.25 23.82
C GLN A 105 17.86 38.51 24.66
N ARG A 106 17.12 38.62 25.76
CA ARG A 106 17.34 39.64 26.77
C ARG A 106 18.64 39.27 27.49
N ASN A 107 19.67 40.09 27.26
CA ASN A 107 20.92 40.07 28.00
C ASN A 107 20.65 40.42 29.46
N GLU A 108 20.70 39.44 30.38
CA GLU A 108 20.84 39.70 31.82
C GLU A 108 21.71 38.61 32.44
N TYR A 109 23.03 38.87 32.53
CA TYR A 109 23.87 38.36 33.60
C TYR A 109 24.75 39.51 34.09
N SER A 110 24.33 40.08 35.23
CA SER A 110 25.18 40.86 36.13
C SER A 110 25.19 40.11 37.46
N TYR A 111 26.35 39.61 37.85
CA TYR A 111 26.84 39.45 39.23
C TYR A 111 28.37 39.52 39.19
#